data_AF-A0A9X2XYH5-F1
#
_entry.id   AF-A0A9X2XYH5-F1
#
_cell.length_a   1.000
_cell.length_b   1.000
_cell.length_c   1.000
_cell.angle_alpha   90.00
_cell.angle_beta   90.00
_cell.angle_gamma   90.00
#
_symmetry.space_group_name_H-M   'P 1'
#
loop_
_entity.id
_entity.type
_entity.pdbx_description
1 polymer ?
#
loop_
_entity_poly.entity_id
_entity_poly.type
_entity_poly.pdbx_seq_one_letter_code
_entity_poly.pdbx_strand_id
1 'polypeptide(L)'
;MSFIRTYTFKTQIARPALLDFIAKTPPEYFYFLVTGGPHVYGMFLTDDVVEYFTNEFPVQSFEIVEPGALREILSQPGCKIWGNRELVYL
;
A
#
# COMPACT_ATOMS: atom_id res chain seq x y z
N MET A 1 -20.53 14.49 -4.94
CA MET A 1 -19.26 14.37 -4.21
C MET A 1 -18.90 12.89 -4.19
N SER A 2 -17.91 12.48 -4.99
CA SER A 2 -17.47 11.08 -4.97
C SER A 2 -16.71 10.87 -3.67
N PHE A 3 -17.21 9.99 -2.80
CA PHE A 3 -16.48 9.57 -1.62
C PHE A 3 -15.27 8.77 -2.09
N ILE A 4 -14.06 9.29 -1.85
CA ILE A 4 -12.83 8.52 -2.07
C ILE A 4 -12.87 7.36 -1.08
N ARG A 5 -13.09 6.14 -1.57
CA ARG A 5 -12.98 4.93 -0.74
C ARG A 5 -11.51 4.57 -0.63
N THR A 6 -10.95 4.83 0.54
CA THR A 6 -9.59 4.42 0.85
C THR A 6 -9.58 2.98 1.35
N TYR A 7 -8.58 2.21 0.91
CA TYR A 7 -8.38 0.82 1.31
C TYR A 7 -7.03 0.68 1.97
N THR A 8 -7.04 0.36 3.25
CA THR A 8 -5.84 0.02 4.01
C THR A 8 -5.64 -1.48 3.97
N PHE A 9 -4.44 -1.93 3.64
CA PHE A 9 -4.16 -3.33 3.41
C PHE A 9 -2.80 -3.77 3.94
N LYS A 10 -2.70 -5.09 4.11
CA LYS A 10 -1.48 -5.85 4.32
C LYS A 10 -1.35 -6.85 3.18
N THR A 11 -0.18 -6.90 2.56
CA THR A 11 0.08 -7.77 1.42
C THR A 11 1.45 -8.40 1.49
N GLN A 12 1.57 -9.58 0.88
CA GLN A 12 2.85 -10.20 0.61
C GLN A 12 3.07 -10.21 -0.91
N ILE A 13 4.10 -9.51 -1.34
CA ILE A 13 4.48 -9.38 -2.76
C ILE A 13 5.99 -9.40 -2.89
N ALA A 14 6.50 -9.96 -3.98
CA ALA A 14 7.92 -9.92 -4.29
C ALA A 14 8.37 -8.47 -4.52
N ARG A 15 9.50 -8.08 -3.92
CA ARG A 15 10.04 -6.71 -4.04
C ARG A 15 10.17 -6.21 -5.49
N PRO A 16 10.63 -7.01 -6.48
CA PRO A 16 10.68 -6.56 -7.87
C PRO A 16 9.32 -6.18 -8.44
N ALA A 17 8.27 -6.95 -8.13
CA ALA A 17 6.91 -6.68 -8.59
C ALA A 17 6.34 -5.42 -7.92
N LEU A 18 6.62 -5.21 -6.63
CA LEU A 18 6.24 -3.97 -5.95
C LEU A 18 6.92 -2.74 -6.56
N LEU A 19 8.21 -2.84 -6.89
CA LEU A 19 8.94 -1.74 -7.54
C LEU A 19 8.40 -1.44 -8.93
N ASP A 20 8.04 -2.48 -9.69
CA ASP A 20 7.42 -2.34 -11.02
C ASP A 20 6.05 -1.65 -10.92
N PHE A 21 5.22 -2.00 -9.92
CA PHE A 21 3.98 -1.28 -9.63
C PHE A 21 4.24 0.20 -9.34
N ILE A 22 5.18 0.51 -8.45
CA ILE A 22 5.51 1.89 -8.08
C ILE A 22 5.98 2.71 -9.29
N ALA A 23 6.68 2.07 -10.23
CA ALA A 23 7.14 2.72 -11.45
C ALA A 23 6.01 2.98 -12.48
N LYS A 24 4.97 2.14 -12.49
CA LYS A 24 3.87 2.19 -13.46
C LYS A 24 2.63 2.95 -12.99
N THR A 25 2.47 3.11 -11.68
CA THR A 25 1.28 3.71 -11.08
C THR A 25 1.56 5.14 -10.61
N PRO A 26 0.65 6.11 -10.85
CA PRO A 26 0.83 7.47 -10.35
C PRO A 26 0.89 7.49 -8.80
N PRO A 27 1.86 8.20 -8.21
CA PRO A 27 2.12 8.14 -6.77
C PRO A 27 0.99 8.76 -5.93
N GLU A 28 0.16 9.64 -6.50
CA GLU A 28 -0.97 10.26 -5.82
C GLU A 28 -2.05 9.29 -5.36
N TYR A 29 -2.07 8.04 -5.84
CA TYR A 29 -3.12 7.08 -5.49
C TYR A 29 -2.71 6.05 -4.43
N PHE A 30 -1.46 6.05 -3.98
CA PHE A 30 -0.99 5.02 -3.06
C PHE A 30 0.17 5.45 -2.16
N TYR A 31 0.26 4.77 -1.02
CA TYR A 31 1.51 4.65 -0.28
C TYR A 31 1.67 3.23 0.26
N PHE A 32 2.93 2.83 0.43
CA PHE A 32 3.31 1.59 1.06
C PHE A 32 4.20 1.86 2.28
N LEU A 33 3.96 1.11 3.35
CA LEU A 33 4.84 0.98 4.50
C LEU A 33 5.60 -0.34 4.36
N VAL A 34 6.87 -0.23 4.01
CA VAL A 34 7.79 -1.35 3.89
C VAL A 34 8.52 -1.52 5.21
N THR A 35 8.28 -2.65 5.88
CA THR A 35 8.99 -3.04 7.10
C THR A 35 10.17 -3.96 6.76
N GLY A 36 10.94 -4.36 7.77
CA GLY A 36 11.99 -5.39 7.58
C GLY A 36 11.44 -6.81 7.35
N GLY A 37 10.13 -7.02 7.48
CA GLY A 37 9.48 -8.31 7.33
C GLY A 37 9.08 -8.67 5.88
N PRO A 38 8.45 -9.84 5.69
CA PRO A 38 7.96 -10.29 4.38
C PRO A 38 6.68 -9.57 3.94
N HIS A 39 6.02 -8.85 4.85
CA HIS A 39 4.78 -8.14 4.60
C HIS A 39 5.02 -6.66 4.29
N VAL A 40 4.23 -6.16 3.36
CA VAL A 40 4.12 -4.76 3.01
C VAL A 40 2.73 -4.30 3.39
N TYR A 41 2.64 -3.13 4.00
CA TYR A 41 1.38 -2.51 4.33
C TYR A 41 1.17 -1.31 3.43
N GLY A 42 -0.05 -0.82 3.29
CA GLY A 42 -0.26 0.35 2.46
C GLY A 42 -1.70 0.83 2.46
N MET A 43 -1.91 1.88 1.70
CA MET A 43 -3.22 2.41 1.40
C MET A 43 -3.36 2.72 -0.08
N PHE A 44 -4.50 2.36 -0.65
CA PHE A 44 -4.94 2.78 -1.98
C PHE A 44 -6.11 3.74 -1.86
N LEU A 45 -6.15 4.76 -2.72
CA LEU A 45 -7.22 5.77 -2.71
C LEU A 45 -8.43 5.39 -3.59
N THR A 46 -8.30 4.40 -4.47
CA THR A 46 -9.36 4.03 -5.40
C THR A 46 -9.46 2.51 -5.56
N ASP A 47 -10.67 2.04 -5.87
CA ASP A 47 -10.95 0.65 -6.24
C ASP A 47 -10.11 0.22 -7.46
N ASP A 48 -9.99 1.08 -8.46
CA ASP A 48 -9.24 0.81 -9.70
C ASP A 48 -7.78 0.42 -9.43
N VAL A 49 -7.14 1.07 -8.44
CA VAL A 49 -5.73 0.78 -8.11
C VAL A 49 -5.62 -0.51 -7.32
N VAL A 50 -6.60 -0.84 -6.48
CA VAL A 50 -6.67 -2.14 -5.80
C VAL A 50 -6.80 -3.24 -6.85
N GLU A 51 -7.77 -3.12 -7.77
CA GLU A 51 -8.01 -4.11 -8.83
C GLU A 51 -6.80 -4.29 -9.72
N TYR A 52 -6.19 -3.18 -10.18
CA TYR A 52 -4.96 -3.22 -10.97
C TYR A 52 -3.83 -3.91 -10.20
N PHE A 53 -3.63 -3.59 -8.92
CA PHE A 53 -2.59 -4.21 -8.09
C PHE A 53 -2.81 -5.72 -7.90
N THR A 54 -4.04 -6.16 -7.64
CA THR A 54 -4.34 -7.57 -7.38
C THR A 54 -4.39 -8.43 -8.65
N ASN A 55 -4.72 -7.83 -9.80
CA ASN A 55 -4.85 -8.56 -11.07
C ASN A 55 -3.54 -8.63 -11.85
N GLU A 56 -2.76 -7.54 -11.87
CA GLU A 56 -1.57 -7.44 -12.73
C GLU A 56 -0.27 -7.86 -12.05
N PHE A 57 -0.27 -8.02 -10.72
CA PHE A 57 0.92 -8.36 -9.95
C PHE A 57 0.76 -9.67 -9.18
N PRO A 58 1.85 -10.44 -8.99
CA PRO A 58 1.83 -11.72 -8.29
C PRO A 58 1.74 -11.51 -6.77
N VAL A 59 0.58 -11.06 -6.30
CA VAL A 59 0.25 -10.88 -4.90
C VAL A 59 0.00 -12.25 -4.26
N GLN A 60 0.77 -12.60 -3.23
CA GLN A 60 0.66 -13.88 -2.53
C GLN A 60 -0.44 -13.86 -1.47
N SER A 61 -0.63 -12.70 -0.83
CA SER A 61 -1.71 -12.45 0.11
C SER A 61 -2.14 -11.00 0.05
N PHE A 62 -3.43 -10.74 0.20
CA PHE A 62 -4.00 -9.41 0.29
C PHE A 62 -5.10 -9.42 1.36
N GLU A 63 -4.84 -8.73 2.46
CA GLU A 63 -5.72 -8.65 3.63
C GLU A 63 -6.09 -7.18 3.84
N ILE A 64 -7.39 -6.87 3.89
CA ILE A 64 -7.86 -5.54 4.29
C ILE A 64 -7.67 -5.43 5.81
N VAL A 65 -7.02 -4.36 6.25
CA VAL A 65 -6.74 -4.10 7.67
C VAL A 65 -7.39 -2.78 8.08
N GLU A 66 -7.61 -2.60 9.38
CA GLU A 66 -8.13 -1.34 9.89
C GLU A 66 -7.12 -0.19 9.73
N PRO A 67 -7.57 1.05 9.48
CA PRO A 67 -6.68 2.20 9.33
C PRO A 67 -5.76 2.45 10.53
N GLY A 68 -6.21 2.10 11.75
CA GLY A 68 -5.40 2.21 12.97
C GLY A 68 -4.12 1.37 12.94
N ALA A 69 -4.15 0.21 12.28
CA ALA A 69 -3.01 -0.70 12.19
C ALA A 69 -1.82 -0.06 11.46
N LEU A 70 -2.07 0.78 10.44
CA LEU A 70 -0.98 1.44 9.70
C LEU A 70 -0.20 2.41 10.59
N ARG A 71 -0.83 3.05 11.56
CA ARG A 71 -0.16 3.95 12.52
C ARG A 71 0.80 3.18 13.42
N GLU A 72 0.40 1.99 13.86
CA GLU A 72 1.28 1.11 14.65
C GLU A 72 2.49 0.68 13.81
N ILE A 73 2.29 0.25 12.57
CA ILE A 73 3.38 -0.12 11.65
C ILE A 73 4.32 1.06 11.38
N LEU A 74 3.79 2.27 11.20
CA LEU A 74 4.58 3.48 10.96
C LEU A 74 5.53 3.79 12.13
N SER A 75 5.14 3.44 13.37
CA SER A 75 5.98 3.65 14.55
C SER A 75 7.07 2.58 14.74
N GLN A 76 7.06 1.51 13.94
CA GLN A 76 8.07 0.46 14.05
C GLN A 76 9.44 0.93 13.54
N PRO A 77 10.53 0.56 14.23
CA PRO A 77 11.88 0.90 13.79
C PRO A 77 12.18 0.26 12.42
N GLY A 78 12.71 1.07 11.49
CA GLY A 78 13.06 0.61 10.15
C GLY A 78 11.92 0.60 9.13
N CYS A 79 10.72 1.08 9.52
CA CYS A 79 9.62 1.31 8.58
C CYS A 79 10.00 2.40 7.56
N LYS A 80 9.77 2.12 6.27
CA LYS A 80 10.01 3.06 5.16
C LYS A 80 8.72 3.29 4.40
N ILE A 81 8.46 4.54 4.05
CA ILE A 81 7.32 4.93 3.23
C ILE A 81 7.77 4.97 1.77
N TRP A 82 7.11 4.21 0.91
CA TRP A 82 7.29 4.22 -0.54
C TRP A 82 6.00 4.74 -1.20
N GLY A 83 6.11 5.60 -2.21
CA GLY A 83 4.95 6.30 -2.80
C GLY A 83 4.72 7.70 -2.20
N ASN A 84 3.47 8.19 -2.19
CA ASN A 84 3.18 9.54 -1.71
C ASN A 84 3.03 9.58 -0.18
N ARG A 85 3.99 10.22 0.49
CA ARG A 85 4.01 10.39 1.95
C ARG A 85 2.91 11.29 2.48
N GLU A 86 2.40 12.23 1.69
CA GLU A 86 1.34 13.15 2.13
C GLU A 86 0.05 12.39 2.47
N LEU A 87 -0.19 11.26 1.79
CA LEU A 87 -1.35 10.40 2.02
C LEU A 87 -1.36 9.72 3.40
N VAL A 88 -0.22 9.69 4.10
CA VAL A 88 -0.13 9.14 5.46
C VAL A 88 -0.85 10.03 6.48
N TYR A 89 -1.04 11.31 6.16
CA TYR A 89 -1.64 12.31 7.05
C TYR A 89 -3.07 12.73 6.64
N LEU A 90 -3.66 12.07 5.64
CA LEU A 90 -5.09 12.17 5.31
C LEU A 90 -5.95 11.58 6.44
#